data_AF-A0A1W2DNB6-F1
#
_entry.id   AF-A0A1W2DNB6-F1
#
_cell.length_a   1.000
_cell.length_b   1.000
_cell.length_c   1.000
_cell.angle_alpha   90.00
_cell.angle_beta   90.00
_cell.angle_gamma   90.00
#
_symmetry.space_group_name_H-M   'P 1'
#
loop_
_entity.id
_entity.type
_entity.pdbx_description
1 polymer ?
#
loop_
_entity_poly.entity_id
_entity_poly.type
_entity_poly.pdbx_seq_one_letter_code
_entity_poly.pdbx_strand_id
1 'polypeptide(L)'
;GPAIGMFGFSLALALPFTLSAIFPGFLSSMPKSGGWLNSVKVCLGFLELALALKFLSSADLAWHWEWFDREIFLVLWIVIFVLMGVYLLGKIKFSHDSDLPYVSVPRLFFAILSFSFAVYMVPGLWGAPVSVLSGLAPPMNTQDFILTAGGGGSSGSGPTGFPAKVKYSESLKAPVGFRAFFELEEGLAYAKEVGKPVLLDFTGHTCVNCRRMEDLVWIDKEVGRLIKEEYVLIQLYADDRNIKMEQDKIHYSEILKRKTDDLGYWNLDFQATKYGSNAQPLYVLAGHDLVPLVKPQGAIFDAKEYAAYLQSGIDAYKRKK
;
A
#
# COMPACT_ATOMS: atom_id res chain seq x y z
N GLY A 1 1.71 -7.32 -19.93
CA GLY A 1 3.17 -7.11 -19.82
C GLY A 1 3.53 -5.65 -20.04
N PRO A 2 4.77 -5.22 -19.71
CA PRO A 2 5.20 -3.82 -19.79
C PRO A 2 4.93 -3.15 -21.16
N ALA A 3 5.14 -3.88 -22.26
CA ALA A 3 4.91 -3.39 -23.61
C ALA A 3 3.43 -2.99 -23.89
N ILE A 4 2.46 -3.77 -23.38
CA ILE A 4 1.03 -3.48 -23.52
C ILE A 4 0.66 -2.23 -22.70
N GLY A 5 1.24 -2.09 -21.51
CA GLY A 5 1.05 -0.90 -20.67
C GLY A 5 1.62 0.37 -21.32
N MET A 6 2.85 0.29 -21.84
CA MET A 6 3.49 1.40 -22.55
C MET A 6 2.73 1.79 -23.83
N PHE A 7 2.22 0.81 -24.58
CA PHE A 7 1.40 1.06 -25.77
C PHE A 7 0.07 1.73 -25.43
N GLY A 8 -0.61 1.27 -24.38
CA GLY A 8 -1.85 1.91 -23.91
C GLY A 8 -1.63 3.36 -23.47
N PHE A 9 -0.53 3.60 -22.74
CA PHE A 9 -0.17 4.95 -22.28
C PHE A 9 0.18 5.88 -23.45
N SER A 10 1.00 5.42 -24.40
CA SER A 10 1.38 6.23 -25.57
C SER A 10 0.17 6.54 -26.45
N LEU A 11 -0.73 5.57 -26.63
CA LEU A 11 -1.97 5.77 -27.38
C LEU A 11 -2.89 6.79 -26.70
N ALA A 12 -3.07 6.70 -25.38
CA ALA A 12 -3.89 7.63 -24.62
C ALA A 12 -3.34 9.07 -24.66
N LEU A 13 -2.01 9.24 -24.63
CA LEU A 13 -1.37 10.54 -24.77
C LEU A 13 -1.41 11.08 -26.20
N ALA A 14 -1.33 10.22 -27.22
CA ALA A 14 -1.36 10.63 -28.62
C ALA A 14 -2.78 11.03 -29.07
N LEU A 15 -3.81 10.37 -28.54
CA LEU A 15 -5.20 10.52 -28.96
C LEU A 15 -5.68 11.99 -29.01
N PRO A 16 -5.47 12.83 -27.98
CA PRO A 16 -5.94 14.22 -27.98
C PRO A 16 -5.30 15.04 -29.10
N PHE A 17 -4.01 14.82 -29.37
CA PHE A 17 -3.27 15.53 -30.42
C PHE A 17 -3.67 15.04 -31.81
N THR A 18 -3.82 13.72 -32.00
CA THR A 18 -4.29 13.15 -33.27
C THR A 18 -5.71 13.59 -33.60
N LEU A 19 -6.62 13.60 -32.61
CA LEU A 19 -7.98 14.11 -32.78
C LEU A 19 -7.98 15.61 -33.09
N SER A 20 -7.16 16.40 -32.40
CA SER A 20 -7.02 17.84 -32.67
C SER A 20 -6.46 18.12 -34.07
N ALA A 21 -5.59 17.24 -34.59
CA ALA A 21 -5.04 17.36 -35.94
C ALA A 21 -6.05 16.95 -37.04
N ILE A 22 -6.88 15.94 -36.80
CA ILE A 22 -7.89 15.46 -37.75
C ILE A 22 -9.11 16.40 -37.80
N PHE A 23 -9.44 17.06 -36.68
CA PHE A 23 -10.61 17.93 -36.56
C PHE A 23 -10.21 19.39 -36.23
N PRO A 24 -9.80 20.21 -37.22
CA PRO A 24 -9.35 21.60 -37.00
C PRO A 24 -10.38 22.48 -36.27
N GLY A 25 -11.68 22.20 -36.46
CA GLY A 25 -12.78 22.91 -35.80
C GLY A 25 -12.93 22.63 -34.29
N PHE A 26 -12.29 21.58 -33.76
CA PHE A 26 -12.26 21.27 -32.32
C PHE A 26 -11.44 22.29 -31.53
N LEU A 27 -10.35 22.80 -32.12
CA LEU A 27 -9.56 23.88 -31.55
C LEU A 27 -10.34 25.21 -31.54
N SER A 28 -11.21 25.42 -32.53
CA SER A 28 -12.01 26.63 -32.69
C SER A 28 -13.25 26.68 -31.78
N SER A 29 -13.72 25.53 -31.28
CA SER A 29 -14.87 25.42 -30.37
C SER A 29 -14.48 25.40 -28.90
N MET A 30 -13.18 25.36 -28.58
CA MET A 30 -12.74 25.49 -27.19
C MET A 30 -13.04 26.92 -26.68
N PRO A 31 -13.72 27.04 -25.53
CA PRO A 31 -13.94 28.35 -24.92
C PRO A 31 -12.59 29.03 -24.68
N LYS A 32 -12.48 30.32 -25.03
CA LYS A 32 -11.27 31.13 -24.76
C LYS A 32 -10.83 30.93 -23.31
N SER A 33 -9.53 30.98 -23.03
CA SER A 33 -8.93 30.81 -21.69
C SER A 33 -9.45 31.88 -20.71
N GLY A 34 -10.68 31.72 -20.24
CA GLY A 34 -11.34 32.57 -19.25
C GLY A 34 -11.14 32.02 -17.83
N GLY A 35 -11.90 32.56 -16.88
CA GLY A 35 -11.81 32.20 -15.47
C GLY A 35 -12.03 30.72 -15.13
N TRP A 36 -12.67 29.95 -16.03
CA TRP A 36 -12.79 28.49 -15.87
C TRP A 36 -11.43 27.78 -15.89
N LEU A 37 -10.51 28.18 -16.77
CA LEU A 37 -9.18 27.56 -16.86
C LEU A 37 -8.37 27.80 -15.58
N ASN A 38 -8.50 28.97 -14.97
CA ASN A 38 -7.85 29.27 -13.69
C ASN A 38 -8.43 28.39 -12.57
N SER A 39 -9.75 28.18 -12.56
CA SER A 39 -10.34 27.24 -11.60
C SER A 39 -9.88 25.80 -11.78
N VAL A 40 -9.68 25.33 -13.02
CA VAL A 40 -9.08 24.02 -13.27
C VAL A 40 -7.66 23.95 -12.71
N LYS A 41 -6.82 24.97 -12.97
CA LYS A 41 -5.44 25.02 -12.44
C LYS A 41 -5.41 24.97 -10.92
N VAL A 42 -6.25 25.75 -10.25
CA VAL A 42 -6.32 25.77 -8.78
C VAL A 42 -6.78 24.42 -8.23
N CYS A 43 -7.78 23.78 -8.84
CA CYS A 43 -8.21 22.44 -8.45
C CYS A 43 -7.10 21.40 -8.66
N LEU A 44 -6.39 21.47 -9.79
CA LEU A 44 -5.22 20.62 -10.05
C LEU A 44 -4.12 20.86 -9.00
N GLY A 45 -3.90 22.11 -8.57
CA GLY A 45 -2.94 22.42 -7.50
C GLY A 45 -3.31 21.80 -6.16
N PHE A 46 -4.59 21.79 -5.77
CA PHE A 46 -5.04 21.07 -4.57
C PHE A 46 -4.82 19.55 -4.70
N LEU A 47 -5.16 18.97 -5.86
CA LEU A 47 -4.93 17.54 -6.12
C LEU A 47 -3.44 17.19 -6.12
N GLU A 48 -2.61 18.04 -6.71
CA GLU A 48 -1.15 17.89 -6.73
C GLU A 48 -0.58 17.96 -5.31
N LEU A 49 -1.06 18.90 -4.48
CA LEU A 49 -0.67 18.99 -3.09
C LEU A 49 -1.05 17.72 -2.31
N ALA A 50 -2.27 17.21 -2.49
CA ALA A 50 -2.70 15.95 -1.86
C ALA A 50 -1.81 14.76 -2.30
N LEU A 51 -1.54 14.63 -3.60
CA LEU A 51 -0.69 13.58 -4.14
C LEU A 51 0.78 13.73 -3.70
N ALA A 52 1.28 14.95 -3.50
CA ALA A 52 2.62 15.20 -2.97
C ALA A 52 2.78 14.61 -1.55
N LEU A 53 1.73 14.68 -0.72
CA LEU A 53 1.74 14.08 0.62
C LEU A 53 1.93 12.56 0.58
N LYS A 54 1.48 11.87 -0.48
CA LYS A 54 1.75 10.43 -0.63
C LYS A 54 3.24 10.17 -0.79
N PHE A 55 3.96 11.01 -1.54
CA PHE A 55 5.41 10.86 -1.71
C PHE A 55 6.17 11.23 -0.44
N LEU A 56 5.69 12.26 0.29
CA LEU A 56 6.22 12.59 1.60
C LEU A 56 6.07 11.42 2.59
N SER A 57 4.88 10.80 2.65
CA SER A 57 4.65 9.58 3.44
C SER A 57 5.55 8.42 2.99
N SER A 58 5.73 8.24 1.69
CA SER A 58 6.63 7.18 1.19
C SER A 58 8.07 7.39 1.66
N ALA A 59 8.54 8.64 1.74
CA ALA A 59 9.86 8.98 2.24
C ALA A 59 9.99 8.78 3.75
N ASP A 60 9.00 9.24 4.52
CA ASP A 60 8.93 9.04 5.98
C ASP A 60 9.01 7.55 6.36
N LEU A 61 8.24 6.70 5.68
CA LEU A 61 8.25 5.25 5.89
C LEU A 61 9.58 4.61 5.49
N ALA A 62 10.17 5.00 4.36
CA ALA A 62 11.41 4.41 3.89
C ALA A 62 12.61 4.76 4.79
N TRP A 63 12.56 5.90 5.49
CA TRP A 63 13.65 6.43 6.32
C TRP A 63 13.37 6.31 7.82
N HIS A 64 12.24 5.69 8.20
CA HIS A 64 11.79 5.53 9.59
C HIS A 64 11.81 6.85 10.38
N TRP A 65 11.31 7.94 9.79
CA TRP A 65 11.25 9.21 10.51
C TRP A 65 10.13 9.25 11.56
N GLU A 66 9.06 8.49 11.36
CA GLU A 66 7.94 8.32 12.30
C GLU A 66 7.30 9.65 12.75
N TRP A 67 7.19 10.64 11.86
CA TRP A 67 6.47 11.89 12.16
C TRP A 67 5.30 12.17 11.21
N PHE A 68 5.19 11.41 10.12
CA PHE A 68 4.16 11.59 9.11
C PHE A 68 3.19 10.42 9.06
N ASP A 69 2.58 10.18 10.21
CA ASP A 69 1.67 9.07 10.46
C ASP A 69 0.33 9.19 9.73
N ARG A 70 -0.45 8.10 9.77
CA ARG A 70 -1.72 7.96 9.05
C ARG A 70 -2.71 9.07 9.39
N GLU A 71 -2.83 9.45 10.66
CA GLU A 71 -3.71 10.54 11.08
C GLU A 71 -3.30 11.91 10.53
N ILE A 72 -2.01 12.23 10.53
CA ILE A 72 -1.50 13.50 10.00
C ILE A 72 -1.76 13.55 8.49
N PHE A 73 -1.49 12.45 7.78
CA PHE A 73 -1.81 12.32 6.37
C PHE A 73 -3.30 12.55 6.10
N LEU A 74 -4.18 11.87 6.84
CA LEU A 74 -5.64 11.96 6.65
C LEU A 74 -6.16 13.36 6.99
N VAL A 75 -5.70 14.00 8.06
CA VAL A 75 -6.10 15.37 8.43
C VAL A 75 -5.73 16.35 7.32
N LEU A 76 -4.49 16.28 6.81
CA LEU A 76 -4.06 17.16 5.72
C LEU A 76 -4.90 16.93 4.44
N TRP A 77 -5.17 15.67 4.10
CA TRP A 77 -6.05 15.34 2.97
C TRP A 77 -7.47 15.90 3.17
N ILE A 78 -8.08 15.70 4.34
CA ILE A 78 -9.41 16.24 4.67
C ILE A 78 -9.40 17.77 4.50
N VAL A 79 -8.41 18.47 5.06
CA VAL A 79 -8.29 19.93 4.96
C VAL A 79 -8.16 20.37 3.50
N ILE A 80 -7.31 19.71 2.71
CA ILE A 80 -7.11 20.03 1.29
C ILE A 80 -8.42 19.90 0.49
N PHE A 81 -9.16 18.80 0.67
CA PHE A 81 -10.42 18.57 -0.04
C PHE A 81 -11.55 19.47 0.46
N VAL A 82 -11.56 19.85 1.75
CA VAL A 82 -12.48 20.88 2.26
C VAL A 82 -12.16 22.24 1.62
N LEU A 83 -10.90 22.66 1.59
CA LEU A 83 -10.49 23.92 0.96
C LEU A 83 -10.80 23.95 -0.53
N MET A 84 -10.58 22.84 -1.24
CA MET A 84 -10.96 22.72 -2.66
C MET A 84 -12.48 22.85 -2.85
N GLY A 85 -13.29 22.25 -1.98
CA GLY A 85 -14.74 22.40 -2.01
C GLY A 85 -15.19 23.85 -1.75
N VAL A 86 -14.60 24.50 -0.75
CA VAL A 86 -14.87 25.92 -0.41
C VAL A 86 -14.45 26.85 -1.55
N TYR A 87 -13.32 26.56 -2.20
CA TYR A 87 -12.86 27.26 -3.40
C TYR A 87 -13.86 27.13 -4.55
N LEU A 88 -14.35 25.92 -4.84
CA LEU A 88 -15.33 25.68 -5.90
C LEU A 88 -16.66 26.40 -5.68
N LEU A 89 -17.05 26.61 -4.42
CA LEU A 89 -18.19 27.44 -4.02
C LEU A 89 -17.94 28.96 -4.14
N GLY A 90 -16.73 29.37 -4.55
CA GLY A 90 -16.36 30.77 -4.74
C GLY A 90 -16.12 31.55 -3.44
N LYS A 91 -15.93 30.84 -2.31
CA LYS A 91 -15.67 31.48 -1.00
C LYS A 91 -14.19 31.80 -0.78
N ILE A 92 -13.31 31.12 -1.50
CA ILE A 92 -11.87 31.45 -1.60
C ILE A 92 -11.63 31.95 -3.02
N LYS A 93 -10.89 33.06 -3.15
CA LYS A 93 -10.52 33.66 -4.44
C LYS A 93 -9.02 33.92 -4.45
N PHE A 94 -8.32 33.42 -5.47
CA PHE A 94 -6.89 33.68 -5.69
C PHE A 94 -6.67 34.86 -6.65
N SER A 95 -5.44 35.36 -6.72
CA SER A 95 -5.05 36.58 -7.46
C SER A 95 -5.47 36.59 -8.93
N HIS A 96 -5.53 35.42 -9.58
CA HIS A 96 -5.89 35.28 -10.98
C HIS A 96 -7.34 34.84 -11.21
N ASP A 97 -8.17 34.75 -10.15
CA ASP A 97 -9.57 34.37 -10.29
C ASP A 97 -10.45 35.57 -10.67
N SER A 98 -11.42 35.31 -11.54
CA SER A 98 -12.51 36.25 -11.84
C SER A 98 -13.57 36.24 -10.73
N ASP A 99 -14.32 37.34 -10.59
CA ASP A 99 -15.46 37.36 -9.69
C ASP A 99 -16.53 36.34 -10.06
N LEU A 100 -17.14 35.73 -9.03
CA LEU A 100 -18.15 34.69 -9.15
C LEU A 100 -19.46 35.17 -8.51
N PRO A 101 -20.35 35.83 -9.27
CA PRO A 101 -21.61 36.33 -8.73
C PRO A 101 -22.55 35.18 -8.32
N TYR A 102 -22.47 34.03 -9.00
CA TYR A 102 -23.25 32.83 -8.71
C TYR A 102 -22.41 31.57 -8.91
N VAL A 103 -22.74 30.52 -8.14
CA VAL A 103 -22.11 29.20 -8.30
C VAL A 103 -22.81 28.45 -9.43
N SER A 104 -22.07 28.04 -10.45
CA SER A 104 -22.63 27.24 -11.53
C SER A 104 -22.90 25.80 -11.09
N VAL A 105 -23.88 25.13 -11.71
CA VAL A 105 -24.24 23.74 -11.40
C VAL A 105 -23.03 22.79 -11.47
N PRO A 106 -22.14 22.85 -12.50
CA PRO A 106 -20.96 21.99 -12.52
C PRO A 106 -20.00 22.24 -11.34
N ARG A 107 -19.78 23.50 -10.96
CA ARG A 107 -18.93 23.84 -9.80
C ARG A 107 -19.52 23.30 -8.51
N LEU A 108 -20.84 23.42 -8.34
CA LEU A 108 -21.54 22.86 -7.20
C LEU A 108 -21.38 21.34 -7.11
N PHE A 109 -21.52 20.63 -8.23
CA PHE A 109 -21.33 19.18 -8.28
C PHE A 109 -19.92 18.76 -7.86
N PHE A 110 -18.88 19.42 -8.39
CA PHE A 110 -17.49 19.16 -7.98
C PHE A 110 -17.23 19.53 -6.51
N ALA A 111 -17.86 20.59 -5.99
CA ALA A 111 -17.76 20.94 -4.58
C ALA A 111 -18.37 19.85 -3.70
N ILE A 112 -19.56 19.35 -4.05
CA ILE A 112 -20.22 18.24 -3.35
C ILE A 112 -19.34 16.99 -3.37
N LEU A 113 -18.74 16.65 -4.51
CA LEU A 113 -17.82 15.51 -4.62
C LEU A 113 -16.60 15.70 -3.70
N SER A 114 -16.01 16.89 -3.69
CA SER A 114 -14.88 17.23 -2.83
C SER A 114 -15.20 17.09 -1.35
N PHE A 115 -16.33 17.64 -0.90
CA PHE A 115 -16.78 17.51 0.49
C PHE A 115 -17.16 16.08 0.85
N SER A 116 -17.83 15.36 -0.05
CA SER A 116 -18.18 13.95 0.18
C SER A 116 -16.94 13.09 0.35
N PHE A 117 -15.89 13.35 -0.43
CA PHE A 117 -14.60 12.68 -0.28
C PHE A 117 -13.91 13.04 1.04
N ALA A 118 -13.95 14.32 1.44
CA ALA A 118 -13.45 14.75 2.75
C ALA A 118 -14.18 14.03 3.90
N VAL A 119 -15.51 14.02 3.88
CA VAL A 119 -16.36 13.36 4.89
C VAL A 119 -16.12 11.84 4.91
N TYR A 120 -15.91 11.21 3.76
CA TYR A 120 -15.58 9.79 3.67
C TYR A 120 -14.29 9.41 4.43
N MET A 121 -13.29 10.31 4.47
CA MET A 121 -12.03 10.07 5.19
C MET A 121 -12.15 10.27 6.71
N VAL A 122 -13.17 11.00 7.18
CA VAL A 122 -13.35 11.37 8.61
C VAL A 122 -13.34 10.14 9.53
N PRO A 123 -14.11 9.06 9.28
CA PRO A 123 -14.03 7.83 10.09
C PRO A 123 -12.62 7.21 10.18
N GLY A 124 -11.77 7.46 9.17
CA GLY A 124 -10.39 6.98 9.14
C GLY A 124 -9.52 7.53 10.25
N LEU A 125 -9.80 8.74 10.75
CA LEU A 125 -9.14 9.34 11.92
C LEU A 125 -9.33 8.53 13.20
N TRP A 126 -10.28 7.59 13.18
CA TRP A 126 -10.62 6.72 14.29
C TRP A 126 -10.34 5.25 14.01
N GLY A 127 -9.54 4.96 12.98
CA GLY A 127 -9.11 3.60 12.65
C GLY A 127 -10.09 2.85 11.75
N ALA A 128 -11.13 3.50 11.23
CA ALA A 128 -11.97 2.87 10.21
C ALA A 128 -11.16 2.66 8.91
N PRO A 129 -11.41 1.56 8.18
CA PRO A 129 -10.77 1.33 6.89
C PRO A 129 -11.23 2.36 5.86
N VAL A 130 -10.27 3.00 5.20
CA VAL A 130 -10.49 3.99 4.13
C VAL A 130 -10.07 3.35 2.81
N SER A 131 -10.90 2.42 2.33
CA SER A 131 -10.59 1.57 1.17
C SER A 131 -10.20 2.33 -0.10
N VAL A 132 -10.78 3.52 -0.37
CA VAL A 132 -10.42 4.33 -1.55
C VAL A 132 -8.97 4.81 -1.49
N LEU A 133 -8.44 5.04 -0.29
CA LEU A 133 -7.05 5.45 -0.07
C LEU A 133 -6.14 4.27 0.27
N SER A 134 -6.63 3.03 0.19
CA SER A 134 -5.81 1.86 0.47
C SER A 134 -4.63 1.78 -0.51
N GLY A 135 -3.43 1.67 0.07
CA GLY A 135 -2.15 1.72 -0.64
C GLY A 135 -1.61 3.12 -0.90
N LEU A 136 -2.39 4.19 -0.70
CA LEU A 136 -1.93 5.57 -0.76
C LEU A 136 -1.68 6.16 0.63
N ALA A 137 -2.58 5.87 1.58
CA ALA A 137 -2.44 6.30 2.96
C ALA A 137 -1.35 5.49 3.68
N PRO A 138 -0.70 6.07 4.70
CA PRO A 138 0.20 5.33 5.56
C PRO A 138 -0.49 4.10 6.19
N PRO A 139 0.30 3.09 6.60
CA PRO A 139 -0.18 1.88 7.25
C PRO A 139 -1.06 2.14 8.48
N MET A 140 -2.00 1.24 8.79
CA MET A 140 -2.79 1.37 10.03
C MET A 140 -1.96 1.24 11.31
N ASN A 141 -0.79 0.60 11.26
CA ASN A 141 0.08 0.43 12.42
C ASN A 141 0.93 1.67 12.74
N THR A 142 0.87 2.72 11.91
CA THR A 142 1.43 4.05 12.25
C THR A 142 0.38 4.96 12.89
N GLN A 143 -0.85 4.51 13.05
CA GLN A 143 -1.90 5.32 13.68
C GLN A 143 -1.89 5.18 15.19
N ASP A 144 -1.85 6.30 15.90
CA ASP A 144 -1.85 6.34 17.36
C ASP A 144 -3.26 6.10 17.92
N PHE A 145 -4.27 6.72 17.31
CA PHE A 145 -5.65 6.66 17.81
C PHE A 145 -6.55 5.74 16.98
N ILE A 146 -6.93 4.60 17.55
CA ILE A 146 -7.89 3.65 16.98
C ILE A 146 -9.06 3.50 17.95
N LEU A 147 -10.27 3.91 17.53
CA LEU A 147 -11.50 3.65 18.28
C LEU A 147 -11.94 2.21 18.04
N THR A 148 -11.46 1.29 18.88
CA THR A 148 -12.01 -0.06 18.93
C THR A 148 -13.35 -0.01 19.67
N ALA A 149 -14.44 -0.39 19.01
CA ALA A 149 -15.73 -0.60 19.66
C ALA A 149 -15.63 -1.84 20.58
N GLY A 150 -15.16 -1.61 21.81
CA GLY A 150 -14.75 -2.65 22.77
C GLY A 150 -13.31 -2.42 23.19
N GLY A 151 -13.12 -1.75 24.33
CA GLY A 151 -11.81 -1.31 24.81
C GLY A 151 -10.82 -2.43 25.11
N GLY A 152 -9.55 -2.02 25.19
CA GLY A 152 -8.45 -2.82 25.69
C GLY A 152 -7.84 -3.71 24.61
N GLY A 153 -6.51 -3.61 24.46
CA GLY A 153 -5.74 -4.37 23.49
C GLY A 153 -6.11 -5.85 23.52
N SER A 154 -6.82 -6.29 22.48
CA SER A 154 -6.88 -7.70 22.13
C SER A 154 -5.54 -8.05 21.49
N SER A 155 -4.54 -8.22 22.34
CA SER A 155 -3.56 -9.28 22.19
C SER A 155 -4.38 -10.56 22.04
N GLY A 156 -4.86 -10.81 20.81
CA GLY A 156 -5.59 -12.02 20.49
C GLY A 156 -4.78 -13.17 21.05
N SER A 157 -5.45 -14.06 21.76
CA SER A 157 -4.89 -15.32 22.26
C SER A 157 -4.46 -16.17 21.06
N GLY A 158 -3.36 -15.78 20.40
CA GLY A 158 -2.64 -16.64 19.50
C GLY A 158 -1.96 -17.75 20.30
N PRO A 159 -1.43 -18.77 19.61
CA PRO A 159 -0.92 -19.97 20.26
C PRO A 159 -0.01 -19.61 21.43
N THR A 160 -0.28 -20.23 22.58
CA THR A 160 0.60 -20.26 23.75
C THR A 160 1.97 -20.75 23.27
N GLY A 161 2.90 -19.82 23.00
CA GLY A 161 4.21 -20.16 22.41
C GLY A 161 4.79 -19.12 21.44
N PHE A 162 4.02 -18.17 20.91
CA PHE A 162 4.61 -17.12 20.06
C PHE A 162 5.63 -16.28 20.86
N PRO A 163 6.85 -16.02 20.36
CA PRO A 163 7.88 -15.28 21.09
C PRO A 163 7.42 -13.89 21.53
N ALA A 164 7.79 -13.51 22.77
CA ALA A 164 7.47 -12.18 23.30
C ALA A 164 8.23 -11.05 22.59
N LYS A 165 9.41 -11.37 22.04
CA LYS A 165 10.23 -10.48 21.23
C LYS A 165 10.67 -11.22 19.97
N VAL A 166 10.57 -10.54 18.84
CA VAL A 166 10.95 -11.04 17.51
C VAL A 166 12.09 -10.16 17.00
N LYS A 167 13.03 -10.72 16.24
CA LYS A 167 14.12 -9.93 15.66
C LYS A 167 13.57 -8.81 14.77
N TYR A 168 14.15 -7.62 14.90
CA TYR A 168 13.74 -6.39 14.20
C TYR A 168 12.36 -5.81 14.54
N SER A 169 11.63 -6.38 15.51
CA SER A 169 10.30 -5.88 15.90
C SER A 169 10.26 -4.46 16.48
N GLU A 170 11.42 -3.89 16.81
CA GLU A 170 11.55 -2.50 17.27
C GLU A 170 11.42 -1.48 16.11
N SER A 171 11.78 -1.89 14.89
CA SER A 171 11.74 -1.03 13.69
C SER A 171 10.68 -1.49 12.70
N LEU A 172 10.36 -2.79 12.67
CA LEU A 172 9.36 -3.36 11.78
C LEU A 172 8.12 -3.73 12.57
N LYS A 173 6.96 -3.19 12.14
CA LYS A 173 5.67 -3.41 12.78
C LYS A 173 4.82 -4.32 11.90
N ALA A 174 4.25 -5.37 12.50
CA ALA A 174 3.36 -6.28 11.78
C ALA A 174 2.05 -5.57 11.39
N PRO A 175 1.34 -6.06 10.36
CA PRO A 175 -0.01 -5.61 10.03
C PRO A 175 -0.96 -5.79 11.22
N VAL A 176 -1.89 -4.85 11.37
CA VAL A 176 -2.85 -4.86 12.48
C VAL A 176 -3.65 -6.16 12.50
N GLY A 177 -3.65 -6.84 13.65
CA GLY A 177 -4.34 -8.12 13.84
C GLY A 177 -3.54 -9.36 13.42
N PHE A 178 -2.30 -9.19 12.94
CA PHE A 178 -1.41 -10.28 12.56
C PHE A 178 -0.16 -10.32 13.44
N ARG A 179 0.50 -11.48 13.47
CA ARG A 179 1.81 -11.67 14.08
C ARG A 179 2.73 -12.17 12.99
N ALA A 180 3.91 -11.56 12.87
CA ALA A 180 4.87 -11.87 11.83
C ALA A 180 6.28 -11.97 12.42
N PHE A 181 7.11 -12.79 11.79
CA PHE A 181 8.56 -12.75 11.92
C PHE A 181 9.14 -11.83 10.85
N PHE A 182 10.21 -11.11 11.17
CA PHE A 182 10.91 -10.22 10.21
C PHE A 182 12.28 -10.74 9.78
N GLU A 183 12.71 -11.87 10.35
CA GLU A 183 13.89 -12.61 9.93
C GLU A 183 13.47 -14.03 9.50
N LEU A 184 14.08 -14.49 8.41
CA LEU A 184 13.72 -15.76 7.78
C LEU A 184 14.05 -16.95 8.70
N GLU A 185 15.24 -16.97 9.27
CA GLU A 185 15.75 -18.09 10.05
C GLU A 185 14.98 -18.26 11.37
N GLU A 186 14.72 -17.15 12.08
CA GLU A 186 13.88 -17.12 13.28
C GLU A 186 12.47 -17.65 13.00
N GLY A 187 11.81 -17.16 11.94
CA GLY A 187 10.46 -17.60 11.58
C GLY A 187 10.41 -19.07 11.15
N LEU A 188 11.42 -19.54 10.41
CA LEU A 188 11.53 -20.95 10.02
C LEU A 188 11.77 -21.88 11.21
N ALA A 189 12.60 -21.46 12.19
CA ALA A 189 12.83 -22.22 13.40
C ALA A 189 11.54 -22.41 14.19
N TYR A 190 10.78 -21.33 14.37
CA TYR A 190 9.47 -21.39 15.02
C TYR A 190 8.47 -22.25 14.23
N ALA A 191 8.43 -22.13 12.91
CA ALA A 191 7.56 -22.94 12.06
C ALA A 191 7.83 -24.45 12.18
N LYS A 192 9.10 -24.84 12.36
CA LYS A 192 9.50 -26.22 12.63
C LYS A 192 9.00 -26.70 13.98
N GLU A 193 9.16 -25.87 15.02
CA GLU A 193 8.70 -26.17 16.38
C GLU A 193 7.18 -26.41 16.44
N VAL A 194 6.39 -25.52 15.82
CA VAL A 194 4.93 -25.61 15.84
C VAL A 194 4.36 -26.52 14.73
N GLY A 195 5.21 -27.06 13.86
CA GLY A 195 4.83 -28.00 12.81
C GLY A 195 3.88 -27.46 11.74
N LYS A 196 3.95 -26.15 11.45
CA LYS A 196 3.12 -25.43 10.45
C LYS A 196 3.93 -25.02 9.22
N PRO A 197 3.30 -24.90 8.03
CA PRO A 197 3.95 -24.29 6.86
C PRO A 197 4.22 -22.80 7.08
N VAL A 198 5.11 -22.23 6.26
CA VAL A 198 5.40 -20.79 6.27
C VAL A 198 4.68 -20.09 5.12
N LEU A 199 4.19 -18.88 5.42
CA LEU A 199 3.79 -17.89 4.43
C LEU A 199 4.91 -16.85 4.39
N LEU A 200 5.74 -16.90 3.35
CA LEU A 200 6.72 -15.85 3.09
C LEU A 200 6.02 -14.72 2.34
N ASP A 201 5.98 -13.55 2.95
CA ASP A 201 5.45 -12.31 2.39
C ASP A 201 6.62 -11.38 2.05
N PHE A 202 7.03 -11.38 0.78
CA PHE A 202 8.00 -10.41 0.29
C PHE A 202 7.28 -9.09 0.04
N THR A 203 7.52 -8.14 0.95
CA THR A 203 6.78 -6.89 1.05
C THR A 203 7.74 -5.69 1.00
N GLY A 204 7.18 -4.49 1.17
CA GLY A 204 7.98 -3.28 1.34
C GLY A 204 7.18 -2.15 1.98
N HIS A 205 7.89 -1.24 2.65
CA HIS A 205 7.37 -0.04 3.30
C HIS A 205 6.51 0.80 2.35
N THR A 206 6.97 0.94 1.11
CA THR A 206 6.34 1.81 0.10
C THR A 206 5.49 1.04 -0.93
N CYS A 207 5.28 -0.26 -0.69
CA CYS A 207 4.58 -1.13 -1.63
C CYS A 207 3.05 -0.95 -1.58
N VAL A 208 2.51 -0.19 -2.54
CA VAL A 208 1.08 0.11 -2.69
C VAL A 208 0.23 -1.16 -2.76
N ASN A 209 0.65 -2.14 -3.57
CA ASN A 209 -0.10 -3.39 -3.75
C ASN A 209 -0.04 -4.30 -2.52
N CYS A 210 1.08 -4.30 -1.78
CA CYS A 210 1.21 -5.02 -0.51
C CYS A 210 0.22 -4.45 0.52
N ARG A 211 0.23 -3.11 0.67
CA ARG A 211 -0.71 -2.40 1.54
C ARG A 211 -2.16 -2.66 1.18
N ARG A 212 -2.49 -2.69 -0.11
CA ARG A 212 -3.86 -3.05 -0.58
C ARG A 212 -4.27 -4.46 -0.22
N MET A 213 -3.36 -5.43 -0.30
CA MET A 213 -3.63 -6.80 0.13
C MET A 213 -3.91 -6.85 1.63
N GLU A 214 -3.11 -6.16 2.44
CA GLU A 214 -3.31 -6.07 3.88
C GLU A 214 -4.65 -5.42 4.25
N ASP A 215 -4.97 -4.26 3.66
CA ASP A 215 -6.15 -3.46 4.01
C ASP A 215 -7.47 -4.03 3.47
N LEU A 216 -7.45 -4.78 2.36
CA LEU A 216 -8.67 -5.20 1.66
C LEU A 216 -8.88 -6.71 1.63
N VAL A 217 -7.80 -7.49 1.62
CA VAL A 217 -7.86 -8.95 1.43
C VAL A 217 -7.60 -9.68 2.74
N TRP A 218 -6.57 -9.30 3.48
CA TRP A 218 -6.18 -9.97 4.71
C TRP A 218 -7.18 -9.76 5.85
N ILE A 219 -7.89 -8.62 5.85
CA ILE A 219 -8.96 -8.35 6.83
C ILE A 219 -10.22 -9.22 6.60
N ASP A 220 -10.34 -9.91 5.46
CA ASP A 220 -11.40 -10.89 5.27
C ASP A 220 -11.32 -11.98 6.34
N LYS A 221 -12.47 -12.40 6.85
CA LYS A 221 -12.54 -13.32 7.99
C LYS A 221 -11.85 -14.64 7.70
N GLU A 222 -12.05 -15.19 6.50
CA GLU A 222 -11.50 -16.50 6.16
C GLU A 222 -10.02 -16.41 5.82
N VAL A 223 -9.61 -15.40 5.04
CA VAL A 223 -8.19 -15.14 4.75
C VAL A 223 -7.41 -14.93 6.04
N GLY A 224 -7.87 -14.01 6.88
CA GLY A 224 -7.21 -13.70 8.14
C GLY A 224 -7.13 -14.91 9.06
N ARG A 225 -8.19 -15.73 9.14
CA ARG A 225 -8.20 -16.99 9.91
C ARG A 225 -7.11 -17.96 9.41
N LEU A 226 -7.06 -18.23 8.11
CA LEU A 226 -6.07 -19.13 7.50
C LEU A 226 -4.63 -18.67 7.78
N ILE A 227 -4.33 -17.37 7.61
CA ILE A 227 -2.99 -16.82 7.87
C ILE A 227 -2.62 -16.98 9.36
N LYS A 228 -3.53 -16.62 10.28
CA LYS A 228 -3.25 -16.62 11.72
C LYS A 228 -3.15 -18.02 12.32
N GLU A 229 -3.97 -18.96 11.84
CA GLU A 229 -4.15 -20.27 12.46
C GLU A 229 -3.32 -21.36 11.78
N GLU A 230 -3.18 -21.33 10.45
CA GLU A 230 -2.59 -22.45 9.69
C GLU A 230 -1.16 -22.16 9.23
N TYR A 231 -0.73 -20.89 9.23
CA TYR A 231 0.60 -20.48 8.77
C TYR A 231 1.45 -19.83 9.87
N VAL A 232 2.76 -19.91 9.69
CA VAL A 232 3.70 -18.97 10.29
C VAL A 232 4.02 -17.88 9.26
N LEU A 233 3.60 -16.65 9.53
CA LEU A 233 3.84 -15.50 8.67
C LEU A 233 5.26 -14.97 8.88
N ILE A 234 6.01 -14.83 7.79
CA ILE A 234 7.34 -14.23 7.77
C ILE A 234 7.31 -13.08 6.74
N GLN A 235 7.45 -11.85 7.21
CA GLN A 235 7.46 -10.66 6.36
C GLN A 235 8.90 -10.24 6.06
N LEU A 236 9.24 -10.31 4.77
CA LEU A 236 10.57 -10.01 4.26
C LEU A 236 10.52 -8.68 3.52
N TYR A 237 10.88 -7.60 4.21
CA TYR A 237 10.92 -6.25 3.65
C TYR A 237 12.10 -6.14 2.67
N ALA A 238 11.80 -5.92 1.38
CA ALA A 238 12.79 -5.83 0.31
C ALA A 238 13.33 -4.40 0.09
N ASP A 239 12.68 -3.40 0.70
CA ASP A 239 13.02 -1.98 0.58
C ASP A 239 13.57 -1.35 1.89
N ASP A 240 13.78 -2.12 2.96
CA ASP A 240 14.42 -1.61 4.17
C ASP A 240 15.93 -1.42 4.01
N ARG A 241 16.40 -0.18 4.17
CA ARG A 241 17.83 0.19 4.03
C ARG A 241 18.51 0.51 5.37
N ASN A 242 17.74 0.53 6.44
CA ASN A 242 18.16 1.05 7.75
C ASN A 242 18.70 -0.07 8.63
N ILE A 243 18.11 -1.26 8.55
CA ILE A 243 18.60 -2.45 9.25
C ILE A 243 19.80 -3.01 8.49
N LYS A 244 20.98 -2.98 9.13
CA LYS A 244 22.21 -3.53 8.57
C LYS A 244 22.33 -5.02 8.83
N MET A 245 22.81 -5.73 7.82
CA MET A 245 23.06 -7.17 7.93
C MET A 245 24.32 -7.45 8.76
N GLU A 246 24.29 -8.58 9.46
CA GLU A 246 25.45 -9.14 10.16
C GLU A 246 26.56 -9.45 9.15
N GLN A 247 27.82 -9.14 9.49
CA GLN A 247 28.95 -9.16 8.55
C GLN A 247 29.18 -10.53 7.88
N ASP A 248 28.87 -11.61 8.57
CA ASP A 248 28.97 -12.98 8.11
C ASP A 248 27.86 -13.38 7.12
N LYS A 249 26.71 -12.68 7.13
CA LYS A 249 25.60 -12.88 6.18
C LYS A 249 25.73 -12.06 4.90
N ILE A 250 26.55 -11.01 4.91
CA ILE A 250 26.75 -10.12 3.75
C ILE A 250 27.43 -10.88 2.62
N HIS A 251 26.84 -10.82 1.43
CA HIS A 251 27.40 -11.40 0.21
C HIS A 251 27.19 -10.46 -0.98
N TYR A 252 27.84 -10.77 -2.10
CA TYR A 252 27.61 -10.05 -3.35
C TYR A 252 26.51 -10.75 -4.15
N SER A 253 25.49 -10.00 -4.53
CA SER A 253 24.40 -10.47 -5.37
C SER A 253 24.75 -10.30 -6.85
N GLU A 254 24.82 -11.41 -7.58
CA GLU A 254 25.01 -11.39 -9.04
C GLU A 254 23.78 -10.85 -9.79
N ILE A 255 22.59 -11.02 -9.21
CA ILE A 255 21.33 -10.56 -9.82
C ILE A 255 21.15 -9.05 -9.62
N LEU A 256 21.37 -8.55 -8.40
CA LEU A 256 21.20 -7.15 -8.05
C LEU A 256 22.45 -6.29 -8.34
N LYS A 257 23.58 -6.96 -8.63
CA LYS A 257 24.91 -6.36 -8.90
C LYS A 257 25.37 -5.40 -7.79
N ARG A 258 25.24 -5.85 -6.54
CA ARG A 258 25.62 -5.09 -5.33
C ARG A 258 25.80 -6.01 -4.12
N LYS A 259 26.36 -5.49 -3.04
CA LYS A 259 26.42 -6.17 -1.74
C LYS A 259 25.05 -6.16 -1.05
N THR A 260 24.78 -7.20 -0.26
CA THR A 260 23.57 -7.35 0.57
C THR A 260 23.84 -6.88 2.01
N ASP A 261 24.27 -5.63 2.16
CA ASP A 261 24.70 -5.03 3.43
C ASP A 261 23.53 -4.48 4.30
N ASP A 262 22.33 -4.42 3.74
CA ASP A 262 21.08 -4.14 4.45
C ASP A 262 20.03 -5.25 4.26
N LEU A 263 19.07 -5.28 5.19
CA LEU A 263 18.01 -6.28 5.25
C LEU A 263 17.21 -6.32 3.94
N GLY A 264 16.94 -5.16 3.35
CA GLY A 264 16.21 -5.05 2.09
C GLY A 264 16.93 -5.72 0.93
N TYR A 265 18.23 -5.47 0.74
CA TYR A 265 18.98 -6.08 -0.36
C TYR A 265 19.18 -7.56 -0.13
N TRP A 266 19.35 -7.98 1.12
CA TRP A 266 19.42 -9.40 1.44
C TRP A 266 18.12 -10.12 1.12
N ASN A 267 16.97 -9.58 1.54
CA ASN A 267 15.65 -10.14 1.25
C ASN A 267 15.34 -10.13 -0.25
N LEU A 268 15.70 -9.05 -0.96
CA LEU A 268 15.48 -8.93 -2.40
C LEU A 268 16.36 -9.90 -3.20
N ASP A 269 17.61 -10.10 -2.80
CA ASP A 269 18.47 -11.11 -3.41
C ASP A 269 17.91 -12.52 -3.15
N PHE A 270 17.54 -12.81 -1.91
CA PHE A 270 16.94 -14.09 -1.55
C PHE A 270 15.69 -14.37 -2.40
N GLN A 271 14.81 -13.37 -2.57
CA GLN A 271 13.64 -13.47 -3.44
C GLN A 271 14.01 -13.81 -4.88
N ALA A 272 14.99 -13.08 -5.44
CA ALA A 272 15.39 -13.22 -6.83
C ALA A 272 16.11 -14.54 -7.10
N THR A 273 17.04 -14.92 -6.22
CA THR A 273 17.85 -16.14 -6.35
C THR A 273 17.01 -17.40 -6.10
N LYS A 274 16.14 -17.39 -5.07
CA LYS A 274 15.36 -18.57 -4.68
C LYS A 274 14.10 -18.77 -5.52
N TYR A 275 13.42 -17.67 -5.88
CA TYR A 275 12.09 -17.71 -6.50
C TYR A 275 12.01 -17.07 -7.89
N GLY A 276 13.12 -16.51 -8.41
CA GLY A 276 13.17 -15.96 -9.77
C GLY A 276 12.31 -14.71 -9.95
N SER A 277 12.06 -13.95 -8.88
CA SER A 277 11.24 -12.75 -8.91
C SER A 277 11.85 -11.66 -8.02
N ASN A 278 11.68 -10.40 -8.44
CA ASN A 278 12.08 -9.21 -7.69
C ASN A 278 10.90 -8.22 -7.52
N ALA A 279 9.67 -8.68 -7.77
CA ALA A 279 8.46 -7.86 -7.67
C ALA A 279 7.75 -8.10 -6.33
N GLN A 280 7.20 -7.05 -5.75
CA GLN A 280 6.41 -7.10 -4.52
C GLN A 280 4.95 -6.65 -4.76
N PRO A 281 3.95 -7.23 -4.07
CA PRO A 281 4.09 -8.36 -3.15
C PRO A 281 4.39 -9.66 -3.89
N LEU A 282 5.13 -10.56 -3.24
CA LEU A 282 5.22 -11.96 -3.64
C LEU A 282 4.92 -12.84 -2.42
N TYR A 283 3.92 -13.68 -2.54
CA TYR A 283 3.53 -14.65 -1.54
C TYR A 283 4.08 -16.03 -1.93
N VAL A 284 4.80 -16.67 -1.01
CA VAL A 284 5.29 -18.03 -1.17
C VAL A 284 4.80 -18.88 -0.01
N LEU A 285 3.94 -19.86 -0.32
CA LEU A 285 3.54 -20.89 0.63
C LEU A 285 4.58 -22.00 0.57
N ALA A 286 5.38 -22.17 1.62
CA ALA A 286 6.51 -23.11 1.61
C ALA A 286 6.52 -24.04 2.82
N GLY A 287 7.18 -25.19 2.64
CA GLY A 287 7.57 -26.06 3.75
C GLY A 287 8.79 -25.52 4.48
N HIS A 288 9.29 -26.29 5.46
CA HIS A 288 10.47 -25.93 6.25
C HIS A 288 11.80 -25.99 5.47
N ASP A 289 11.76 -26.54 4.26
CA ASP A 289 12.85 -26.64 3.29
C ASP A 289 12.89 -25.44 2.31
N LEU A 290 11.98 -24.47 2.49
CA LEU A 290 11.79 -23.30 1.63
C LEU A 290 11.38 -23.64 0.18
N VAL A 291 10.99 -24.88 -0.09
CA VAL A 291 10.46 -25.28 -1.40
C VAL A 291 8.99 -24.87 -1.46
N PRO A 292 8.57 -24.13 -2.52
CA PRO A 292 7.17 -23.76 -2.69
C PRO A 292 6.28 -25.00 -2.75
N LEU A 293 5.21 -24.99 -1.95
CA LEU A 293 4.18 -26.04 -1.92
C LEU A 293 3.24 -25.92 -3.12
N VAL A 294 3.05 -24.69 -3.61
CA VAL A 294 2.29 -24.32 -4.80
C VAL A 294 3.01 -23.17 -5.51
N LYS A 295 2.58 -22.83 -6.72
CA LYS A 295 3.17 -21.72 -7.49
C LYS A 295 3.10 -20.40 -6.68
N PRO A 296 4.21 -19.67 -6.51
CA PRO A 296 4.19 -18.33 -5.93
C PRO A 296 3.25 -17.38 -6.65
N GLN A 297 2.60 -16.49 -5.89
CA GLN A 297 1.63 -15.54 -6.42
C GLN A 297 1.97 -14.11 -6.07
N GLY A 298 1.65 -13.17 -6.97
CA GLY A 298 1.68 -11.74 -6.69
C GLY A 298 0.41 -11.29 -5.95
N ALA A 299 0.02 -10.03 -6.15
CA ALA A 299 -1.23 -9.52 -5.58
C ALA A 299 -2.47 -10.22 -6.19
N ILE A 300 -3.36 -10.72 -5.32
CA ILE A 300 -4.68 -11.27 -5.66
C ILE A 300 -5.73 -10.49 -4.88
N PHE A 301 -6.38 -9.52 -5.53
CA PHE A 301 -7.31 -8.60 -4.86
C PHE A 301 -8.71 -9.19 -4.61
N ASP A 302 -8.98 -10.44 -5.04
CA ASP A 302 -10.18 -11.18 -4.67
C ASP A 302 -9.91 -12.07 -3.46
N ALA A 303 -10.65 -11.84 -2.38
CA ALA A 303 -10.45 -12.55 -1.11
C ALA A 303 -10.75 -14.05 -1.20
N LYS A 304 -11.70 -14.47 -2.04
CA LYS A 304 -12.02 -15.89 -2.21
C LYS A 304 -10.93 -16.61 -2.98
N GLU A 305 -10.40 -15.98 -4.02
CA GLU A 305 -9.28 -16.50 -4.79
C GLU A 305 -8.02 -16.61 -3.92
N TYR A 306 -7.73 -15.59 -3.10
CA TYR A 306 -6.59 -15.63 -2.18
C TYR A 306 -6.76 -16.65 -1.05
N ALA A 307 -7.97 -16.82 -0.50
CA ALA A 307 -8.27 -17.89 0.46
C ALA A 307 -8.08 -19.28 -0.15
N ALA A 308 -8.52 -19.49 -1.40
CA ALA A 308 -8.30 -20.74 -2.12
C ALA A 308 -6.80 -21.00 -2.37
N TYR A 309 -6.03 -19.95 -2.67
CA TYR A 309 -4.58 -20.03 -2.77
C TYR A 309 -3.93 -20.49 -1.45
N LEU A 310 -4.28 -19.86 -0.33
CA LEU A 310 -3.80 -20.25 1.00
C LEU A 310 -4.18 -21.71 1.33
N GLN A 311 -5.44 -22.10 1.11
CA GLN A 311 -5.90 -23.46 1.36
C GLN A 311 -5.12 -24.50 0.55
N SER A 312 -4.81 -24.20 -0.71
CA SER A 312 -4.04 -25.11 -1.57
C SER A 312 -2.63 -25.42 -1.03
N GLY A 313 -1.99 -24.45 -0.38
CA GLY A 313 -0.70 -24.65 0.27
C GLY A 313 -0.82 -25.51 1.53
N ILE A 314 -1.85 -25.29 2.34
CA ILE A 314 -2.13 -26.10 3.54
C ILE A 314 -2.36 -27.57 3.15
N ASP A 315 -3.18 -27.81 2.13
CA ASP A 315 -3.47 -29.15 1.63
C ASP A 315 -2.22 -29.83 1.07
N ALA A 316 -1.38 -29.09 0.34
CA ALA A 316 -0.11 -29.59 -0.17
C ALA A 316 0.89 -29.92 0.95
N TYR A 317 0.92 -29.13 2.02
CA TYR A 317 1.76 -29.41 3.19
C TYR A 317 1.30 -30.67 3.93
N LYS A 318 -0.01 -30.80 4.18
CA LYS A 318 -0.61 -31.98 4.84
C LYS A 318 -0.38 -33.27 4.06
N ARG A 319 -0.34 -33.22 2.73
CA ARG A 319 -0.02 -34.39 1.88
C ARG A 319 1.44 -34.85 1.93
N LYS A 320 2.37 -33.97 2.32
CA LYS A 320 3.80 -34.28 2.44
C LYS A 320 4.20 -34.76 3.84
N LYS A 321 3.32 -34.61 4.83
CA LYS A 321 3.46 -35.13 6.19
C LYS A 321 3.07 -36.60 6.23
#